data_AF-A0A829Z844-F1
#
_entry.id   AF-A0A829Z844-F1
#
_cell.length_a   1.000
_cell.length_b   1.000
_cell.length_c   1.000
_cell.angle_alpha   90.00
_cell.angle_beta   90.00
_cell.angle_gamma   90.00
#
_symmetry.space_group_name_H-M   'P 1'
#
loop_
_entity.id
_entity.type
_entity.pdbx_description
1 polymer ?
#
loop_
_entity_poly.entity_id
_entity_poly.type
_entity_poly.pdbx_seq_one_letter_code
_entity_poly.pdbx_strand_id
1 'polypeptide(L)'
;MNKEQILTFLNNDFVTNGVIYFNDNIPSQIGNAIYLYGDSDILELVAFIDNSKELDGSKGMIITTNKVYFQFDIKGCFKYDNITKIELENSKSLAYITTDICKYCFDNSFINKNKFIELLAAITDLDVKMILTSHEKVAYYIPIILEDIINDEYEDIILTNQDQQKIKDFYHDLELIKKLDPENQLLELELLCNQALDFFNALDLDSEEIDVLLELQKEFNEKNKQDEQIFKGAEKYYDDMIHKYQEGNPDTLNLIKGMMKTLGINEEELKGKSPAELNQYIEDLCTRFGVSKSQIEKLSKKFNL
;
A
#
# COMPACT_ATOMS: atom_id res chain seq x y z
N MET A 1 -12.06 -1.46 -32.15
CA MET A 1 -11.77 -2.91 -32.14
C MET A 1 -13.02 -3.68 -32.55
N ASN A 2 -12.92 -4.77 -33.32
CA ASN A 2 -14.11 -5.56 -33.71
C ASN A 2 -14.49 -6.59 -32.62
N LYS A 3 -15.67 -7.20 -32.73
CA LYS A 3 -16.17 -8.19 -31.77
C LYS A 3 -15.26 -9.40 -31.60
N GLU A 4 -14.71 -9.93 -32.69
CA GLU A 4 -13.83 -11.11 -32.67
C GLU A 4 -12.56 -10.84 -31.87
N GLN A 5 -11.99 -9.64 -32.00
CA GLN A 5 -10.83 -9.21 -31.24
C GLN A 5 -11.13 -9.05 -29.74
N ILE A 6 -12.33 -8.57 -29.36
CA ILE A 6 -12.70 -8.47 -27.93
C ILE A 6 -12.80 -9.88 -27.33
N LEU A 7 -13.36 -10.83 -28.08
CA LEU A 7 -13.55 -12.21 -27.63
C LEU A 7 -12.23 -12.94 -27.35
N THR A 8 -11.10 -12.56 -27.97
CA THR A 8 -9.81 -13.21 -27.68
C THR A 8 -9.31 -12.95 -26.27
N PHE A 9 -9.74 -11.87 -25.63
CA PHE A 9 -9.40 -11.52 -24.25
C PHE A 9 -10.37 -12.11 -23.23
N LEU A 10 -11.58 -12.49 -23.67
CA LEU A 10 -12.64 -12.99 -22.81
C LEU A 10 -12.59 -14.52 -22.77
N ASN A 11 -12.28 -15.06 -21.60
CA ASN A 11 -12.30 -16.50 -21.31
C ASN A 11 -12.91 -16.72 -19.92
N ASN A 12 -13.02 -17.98 -19.49
CA ASN A 12 -13.61 -18.30 -18.20
C ASN A 12 -12.84 -17.70 -17.01
N ASP A 13 -11.52 -17.48 -17.11
CA ASP A 13 -10.75 -16.81 -16.05
C ASP A 13 -10.78 -15.28 -16.11
N PHE A 14 -11.61 -14.70 -17.00
CA PHE A 14 -11.95 -13.28 -16.96
C PHE A 14 -12.86 -12.96 -15.77
N VAL A 15 -13.64 -13.93 -15.29
CA VAL A 15 -14.56 -13.77 -14.17
C VAL A 15 -14.01 -14.51 -12.95
N THR A 16 -13.82 -13.80 -11.85
CA THR A 16 -13.39 -14.40 -10.58
C THR A 16 -14.57 -15.01 -9.83
N ASN A 17 -15.71 -14.30 -9.83
CA ASN A 17 -16.96 -14.75 -9.23
C ASN A 17 -18.13 -14.35 -10.14
N GLY A 18 -18.95 -15.32 -10.51
CA GLY A 18 -20.08 -15.16 -11.43
C GLY A 18 -20.01 -16.10 -12.63
N VAL A 19 -20.85 -15.84 -13.62
CA VAL A 19 -20.93 -16.62 -14.87
C VAL A 19 -20.80 -15.67 -16.06
N ILE A 20 -19.88 -15.99 -16.96
CA ILE A 20 -19.76 -15.31 -18.25
C ILE A 20 -20.56 -16.04 -19.33
N TYR A 21 -21.38 -15.28 -20.04
CA TYR A 21 -22.15 -15.71 -21.19
C TYR A 21 -21.64 -14.96 -22.42
N PHE A 22 -21.28 -15.70 -23.45
CA PHE A 22 -20.89 -15.15 -24.74
C PHE A 22 -22.12 -14.99 -25.62
N ASN A 23 -22.02 -14.15 -26.65
CA ASN A 23 -23.11 -13.80 -27.55
C ASN A 23 -23.97 -15.00 -28.03
N ASP A 24 -23.39 -16.17 -28.23
CA ASP A 24 -24.11 -17.33 -28.77
C ASP A 24 -24.95 -18.07 -27.72
N ASN A 25 -24.77 -17.78 -26.43
CA ASN A 25 -25.43 -18.43 -25.29
C ASN A 25 -25.91 -17.43 -24.23
N ILE A 26 -26.43 -16.27 -24.66
CA ILE A 26 -26.91 -15.23 -23.72
C ILE A 26 -28.25 -15.66 -23.09
N PRO A 27 -28.34 -15.69 -21.75
CA PRO A 27 -29.54 -16.12 -21.05
C PRO A 27 -30.61 -15.02 -21.04
N SER A 28 -31.87 -15.38 -20.84
CA SER A 28 -33.00 -14.44 -20.82
C SER A 28 -32.88 -13.30 -19.79
N GLN A 29 -32.12 -13.54 -18.73
CA GLN A 29 -31.89 -12.61 -17.62
C GLN A 29 -31.10 -11.36 -18.05
N ILE A 30 -30.47 -11.38 -19.24
CA ILE A 30 -29.90 -10.17 -19.85
C ILE A 30 -30.94 -9.04 -19.96
N GLY A 31 -32.22 -9.37 -20.16
CA GLY A 31 -33.28 -8.36 -20.24
C GLY A 31 -33.39 -7.55 -18.95
N ASN A 32 -33.21 -8.19 -17.79
CA ASN A 32 -33.21 -7.51 -16.50
C ASN A 32 -31.95 -6.65 -16.34
N ALA A 33 -30.78 -7.16 -16.74
CA ALA A 33 -29.53 -6.41 -16.72
C ALA A 33 -29.59 -5.15 -17.61
N ILE A 34 -30.12 -5.27 -18.83
CA ILE A 34 -30.31 -4.14 -19.74
C ILE A 34 -31.25 -3.10 -19.12
N TYR A 35 -32.36 -3.54 -18.52
CA TYR A 35 -33.30 -2.65 -17.85
C TYR A 35 -32.67 -1.91 -16.66
N LEU A 36 -31.91 -2.61 -15.82
CA LEU A 36 -31.35 -2.06 -14.60
C LEU A 36 -30.15 -1.16 -14.83
N TYR A 37 -29.22 -1.54 -15.70
CA TYR A 37 -27.96 -0.83 -15.89
C TYR A 37 -27.42 -0.76 -17.31
N GLY A 38 -28.08 -1.40 -18.28
CA GLY A 38 -27.78 -1.22 -19.69
C GLY A 38 -28.46 0.01 -20.30
N ASP A 39 -28.68 -0.08 -21.62
CA ASP A 39 -29.30 0.95 -22.44
C ASP A 39 -30.26 0.27 -23.43
N SER A 40 -31.35 0.95 -23.79
CA SER A 40 -32.32 0.43 -24.77
C SER A 40 -31.71 0.24 -26.15
N ASP A 41 -30.60 0.93 -26.42
CA ASP A 41 -29.95 0.98 -27.73
C ASP A 41 -28.81 -0.04 -27.87
N ILE A 42 -28.70 -1.01 -26.95
CA ILE A 42 -27.73 -2.11 -27.08
C ILE A 42 -28.16 -3.03 -28.23
N LEU A 43 -27.55 -2.83 -29.40
CA LEU A 43 -27.81 -3.60 -30.61
C LEU A 43 -26.89 -4.82 -30.76
N GLU A 44 -25.65 -4.73 -30.25
CA GLU A 44 -24.66 -5.80 -30.37
C GLU A 44 -23.98 -6.04 -29.02
N LEU A 45 -24.18 -7.25 -28.49
CA LEU A 45 -23.60 -7.70 -27.24
C LEU A 45 -22.43 -8.64 -27.54
N VAL A 46 -21.32 -8.45 -26.81
CA VAL A 46 -20.14 -9.30 -26.93
C VAL A 46 -20.16 -10.37 -25.84
N ALA A 47 -20.29 -9.92 -24.59
CA ALA A 47 -20.41 -10.80 -23.44
C ALA A 47 -21.28 -10.18 -22.34
N PHE A 48 -21.88 -11.05 -21.54
CA PHE A 48 -22.64 -10.72 -20.35
C PHE A 48 -22.08 -11.50 -19.17
N ILE A 49 -21.77 -10.80 -18.08
CA ILE A 49 -21.32 -11.39 -16.84
C ILE A 49 -22.45 -11.22 -15.83
N ASP A 50 -22.99 -12.32 -15.34
CA ASP A 50 -23.96 -12.32 -14.24
C ASP A 50 -23.27 -12.72 -12.95
N ASN A 51 -23.39 -11.86 -11.95
CA ASN A 51 -22.81 -12.03 -10.63
C ASN A 51 -23.88 -11.93 -9.53
N SER A 52 -25.17 -11.97 -9.88
CA SER A 52 -26.19 -12.06 -8.86
C SER A 52 -26.26 -13.47 -8.28
N LYS A 53 -26.63 -13.57 -7.00
CA LYS A 53 -26.70 -14.87 -6.30
C LYS A 53 -27.69 -15.84 -6.94
N GLU A 54 -28.73 -15.31 -7.57
CA GLU A 54 -29.81 -16.08 -8.21
C GLU A 54 -29.64 -16.17 -9.74
N LEU A 55 -28.57 -15.60 -10.30
CA LEU A 55 -28.36 -15.49 -11.75
C LEU A 55 -29.58 -14.88 -12.47
N ASP A 56 -30.10 -13.81 -11.86
CA ASP A 56 -31.26 -13.03 -12.28
C ASP A 56 -30.88 -11.76 -13.08
N GLY A 57 -29.59 -11.51 -13.29
CA GLY A 57 -29.08 -10.33 -14.00
C GLY A 57 -29.12 -9.02 -13.21
N SER A 58 -29.41 -9.04 -11.90
CA SER A 58 -29.47 -7.83 -11.06
C SER A 58 -28.10 -7.21 -10.75
N LYS A 59 -27.03 -8.01 -10.83
CA LYS A 59 -25.65 -7.57 -10.65
C LYS A 59 -24.75 -8.20 -11.70
N GLY A 60 -23.84 -7.41 -12.29
CA GLY A 60 -23.03 -7.92 -13.38
C GLY A 60 -22.42 -6.84 -14.26
N MET A 61 -21.99 -7.26 -15.44
CA MET A 61 -21.40 -6.41 -16.47
C MET A 61 -21.88 -6.82 -17.87
N ILE A 62 -22.18 -5.84 -18.70
CA ILE A 62 -22.48 -6.00 -20.13
C ILE A 62 -21.34 -5.37 -20.93
N ILE A 63 -20.73 -6.17 -21.79
CA ILE A 63 -19.64 -5.76 -22.67
C ILE A 63 -20.16 -5.67 -24.10
N THR A 64 -20.10 -4.49 -24.70
CA THR A 64 -20.39 -4.26 -26.11
C THR A 64 -19.11 -3.94 -26.87
N THR A 65 -19.23 -3.72 -28.19
CA THR A 65 -18.11 -3.34 -29.06
C THR A 65 -17.62 -1.90 -28.84
N ASN A 66 -18.39 -1.05 -28.15
CA ASN A 66 -18.07 0.36 -27.93
C ASN A 66 -18.16 0.83 -26.47
N LYS A 67 -18.79 0.06 -25.58
CA LYS A 67 -19.12 0.49 -24.22
C LYS A 67 -19.14 -0.68 -23.24
N VAL A 68 -18.90 -0.36 -21.98
CA VAL A 68 -19.14 -1.27 -20.86
C VAL A 68 -20.20 -0.69 -19.97
N TYR A 69 -21.11 -1.54 -19.51
CA TYR A 69 -22.12 -1.23 -18.49
C TYR A 69 -21.93 -2.19 -17.33
N PHE A 70 -22.08 -1.72 -16.10
CA PHE A 70 -21.92 -2.58 -14.93
C PHE A 70 -22.77 -2.12 -13.75
N GLN A 71 -23.12 -3.09 -12.92
CA GLN A 71 -23.82 -2.93 -11.66
C GLN A 71 -23.22 -3.92 -10.66
N PHE A 72 -22.31 -3.44 -9.82
CA PHE A 72 -21.78 -4.21 -8.70
C PHE A 72 -22.32 -3.63 -7.39
N ASP A 73 -21.50 -2.84 -6.70
CA ASP A 73 -21.95 -2.00 -5.59
C ASP A 73 -22.40 -0.61 -6.08
N ILE A 74 -21.82 -0.16 -7.19
CA ILE A 74 -22.15 1.11 -7.85
C ILE A 74 -22.54 0.81 -9.30
N LYS A 75 -23.57 1.53 -9.77
CA LYS A 75 -23.95 1.56 -11.19
C LYS A 75 -22.97 2.41 -11.98
N GLY A 76 -22.49 1.91 -13.11
CA GLY A 76 -21.64 2.69 -13.99
C GLY A 76 -21.68 2.25 -15.44
N CYS A 77 -21.24 3.14 -16.32
CA CYS A 77 -21.03 2.82 -17.72
C CYS A 77 -20.05 3.81 -18.33
N PHE A 78 -19.20 3.34 -19.25
CA PHE A 78 -18.25 4.19 -19.96
C PHE A 78 -17.99 3.65 -21.37
N LYS A 79 -17.79 4.58 -22.31
CA LYS A 79 -17.37 4.26 -23.67
C LYS A 79 -15.86 4.08 -23.70
N TYR A 80 -15.37 3.20 -24.58
CA TYR A 80 -13.93 2.99 -24.72
C TYR A 80 -13.22 4.27 -25.18
N ASP A 81 -13.82 5.01 -26.12
CA ASP A 81 -13.29 6.28 -26.64
C ASP A 81 -13.17 7.39 -25.58
N ASN A 82 -13.88 7.26 -24.46
CA ASN A 82 -13.84 8.22 -23.36
C ASN A 82 -12.73 7.93 -22.35
N ILE A 83 -12.05 6.79 -22.46
CA ILE A 83 -10.98 6.40 -21.53
C ILE A 83 -9.75 7.26 -21.85
N THR A 84 -9.22 7.92 -20.82
CA THR A 84 -8.05 8.79 -20.93
C THR A 84 -6.83 8.21 -20.22
N LYS A 85 -7.04 7.36 -19.21
CA LYS A 85 -5.96 6.76 -18.42
C LYS A 85 -6.38 5.41 -17.87
N ILE A 86 -5.48 4.44 -17.95
CA ILE A 86 -5.61 3.13 -17.32
C ILE A 86 -4.47 2.99 -16.32
N GLU A 87 -4.80 2.64 -15.07
CA GLU A 87 -3.81 2.50 -14.01
C GLU A 87 -4.01 1.21 -13.21
N LEU A 88 -2.93 0.59 -12.75
CA LEU A 88 -2.96 -0.60 -11.90
C LEU A 88 -2.20 -0.34 -10.60
N GLU A 89 -2.87 -0.48 -9.46
CA GLU A 89 -2.26 -0.36 -8.13
C GLU A 89 -2.00 -1.76 -7.55
N ASN A 90 -0.73 -2.11 -7.36
CA ASN A 90 -0.33 -3.43 -6.85
C ASN A 90 -0.64 -3.58 -5.35
N SER A 91 -0.26 -2.60 -4.53
CA SER A 91 -0.43 -2.61 -3.07
C SER A 91 -1.86 -2.92 -2.61
N LYS A 92 -2.85 -2.28 -3.21
CA LYS A 92 -4.28 -2.50 -2.90
C LYS A 92 -4.95 -3.53 -3.79
N SER A 93 -4.22 -4.06 -4.77
CA SER A 93 -4.75 -4.94 -5.80
C SER A 93 -5.93 -4.33 -6.57
N LEU A 94 -5.85 -3.04 -6.92
CA LEU A 94 -6.92 -2.29 -7.59
C LEU A 94 -6.54 -1.89 -9.02
N ALA A 95 -7.55 -1.77 -9.86
CA ALA A 95 -7.48 -1.26 -11.22
C ALA A 95 -8.30 0.03 -11.32
N TYR A 96 -7.72 1.05 -11.93
CA TYR A 96 -8.37 2.34 -12.12
C TYR A 96 -8.52 2.68 -13.59
N ILE A 97 -9.73 3.07 -13.96
CA ILE A 97 -10.06 3.51 -15.32
C ILE A 97 -10.56 4.95 -15.22
N THR A 98 -9.79 5.87 -15.76
CA THR A 98 -10.16 7.29 -15.79
C THR A 98 -10.78 7.62 -17.13
N THR A 99 -11.95 8.22 -17.08
CA THR A 99 -12.67 8.75 -18.24
C THR A 99 -12.66 10.26 -18.22
N ASP A 100 -13.20 10.90 -19.25
CA ASP A 100 -13.45 12.34 -19.32
C ASP A 100 -14.35 12.86 -18.18
N ILE A 101 -15.21 12.01 -17.61
CA ILE A 101 -16.21 12.41 -16.60
C ILE A 101 -15.81 11.99 -15.19
N CYS A 102 -15.30 10.76 -15.03
CA CYS A 102 -15.01 10.22 -13.70
C CYS A 102 -13.98 9.09 -13.72
N LYS A 103 -13.56 8.70 -12.51
CA LYS A 103 -12.62 7.60 -12.26
C LYS A 103 -13.37 6.41 -11.67
N TYR A 104 -13.23 5.25 -12.31
CA TYR A 104 -13.77 3.98 -11.84
C TYR A 104 -12.68 3.13 -11.18
N CYS A 105 -13.07 2.35 -10.19
CA CYS A 105 -12.19 1.45 -9.43
C CYS A 105 -12.75 0.03 -9.51
N PHE A 106 -11.88 -0.92 -9.85
CA PHE A 106 -12.20 -2.34 -9.95
C PHE A 106 -11.19 -3.15 -9.14
N ASP A 107 -11.67 -4.15 -8.44
CA ASP A 107 -10.86 -5.14 -7.74
C ASP A 107 -11.04 -6.52 -8.40
N ASN A 108 -10.43 -7.54 -7.81
CA ASN A 108 -10.60 -8.92 -8.26
C ASN A 108 -11.86 -9.62 -7.69
N SER A 109 -12.79 -8.89 -7.06
CA SER A 109 -13.95 -9.50 -6.41
C SER A 109 -14.87 -10.20 -7.40
N PHE A 110 -15.01 -9.66 -8.60
CA PHE A 110 -15.94 -10.18 -9.62
C PHE A 110 -15.27 -10.44 -10.96
N ILE A 111 -14.37 -9.56 -11.38
CA ILE A 111 -13.67 -9.64 -12.66
C ILE A 111 -12.18 -9.72 -12.38
N ASN A 112 -11.44 -10.47 -13.20
CA ASN A 112 -10.00 -10.43 -13.18
C ASN A 112 -9.52 -9.08 -13.73
N LYS A 113 -9.09 -8.21 -12.83
CA LYS A 113 -8.70 -6.83 -13.14
C LYS A 113 -7.56 -6.77 -14.16
N ASN A 114 -6.63 -7.73 -14.14
CA ASN A 114 -5.48 -7.75 -15.05
C ASN A 114 -5.96 -8.01 -16.48
N LYS A 115 -6.79 -9.06 -16.67
CA LYS A 115 -7.40 -9.34 -17.98
C LYS A 115 -8.31 -8.21 -18.45
N PHE A 116 -9.00 -7.54 -17.51
CA PHE A 116 -9.86 -6.41 -17.85
C PHE A 116 -9.04 -5.19 -18.32
N ILE A 117 -7.95 -4.89 -17.65
CA ILE A 117 -7.01 -3.83 -18.05
C ILE A 117 -6.35 -4.18 -19.40
N GLU A 118 -5.90 -5.41 -19.60
CA GLU A 118 -5.34 -5.87 -20.87
C GLU A 118 -6.33 -5.68 -22.02
N LEU A 119 -7.60 -6.05 -21.80
CA LEU A 119 -8.66 -5.82 -22.77
C LEU A 119 -8.83 -4.33 -23.09
N LEU A 120 -8.90 -3.47 -22.06
CA LEU A 120 -9.11 -2.04 -22.27
C LEU A 120 -7.91 -1.35 -22.90
N ALA A 121 -6.69 -1.72 -22.51
CA ALA A 121 -5.46 -1.24 -23.12
C ALA A 121 -5.40 -1.63 -24.60
N ALA A 122 -5.74 -2.88 -24.94
CA ALA A 122 -5.81 -3.33 -26.33
C ALA A 122 -6.89 -2.62 -27.16
N ILE A 123 -8.04 -2.27 -26.56
CA ILE A 123 -9.10 -1.53 -27.27
C ILE A 123 -8.70 -0.08 -27.51
N THR A 124 -8.07 0.56 -26.52
CA THR A 124 -7.82 2.01 -26.50
C THR A 124 -6.43 2.41 -26.99
N ASP A 125 -5.53 1.45 -27.16
CA ASP A 125 -4.11 1.66 -27.46
C ASP A 125 -3.41 2.54 -26.42
N LEU A 126 -3.85 2.44 -25.15
CA LEU A 126 -3.29 3.18 -24.01
C LEU A 126 -2.35 2.32 -23.19
N ASP A 127 -1.21 2.90 -22.79
CA ASP A 127 -0.30 2.28 -21.84
C ASP A 127 -0.90 2.19 -20.44
N VAL A 128 -0.69 1.04 -19.80
CA VAL A 128 -1.12 0.79 -18.43
C VAL A 128 -0.09 1.39 -17.48
N LYS A 129 -0.50 2.41 -16.70
CA LYS A 129 0.38 3.03 -15.71
C LYS A 129 0.32 2.30 -14.38
N MET A 130 1.46 1.81 -13.91
CA MET A 130 1.55 1.21 -12.57
C MET A 130 1.56 2.31 -11.50
N ILE A 131 0.60 2.26 -10.58
CA ILE A 131 0.63 3.05 -9.35
C ILE A 131 1.36 2.22 -8.30
N LEU A 132 2.59 2.63 -8.02
CA LEU A 132 3.44 2.05 -7.00
C LEU A 132 3.49 2.99 -5.81
N THR A 133 3.38 2.43 -4.60
CA THR A 133 3.70 3.13 -3.35
C THR A 133 5.18 3.53 -3.32
N SER A 134 5.55 4.47 -2.44
CA SER A 134 6.95 4.90 -2.30
C SER A 134 7.91 3.72 -2.10
N HIS A 135 7.55 2.74 -1.27
CA HIS A 135 8.34 1.52 -1.05
C HIS A 135 8.33 0.55 -2.24
N GLU A 136 7.19 0.38 -2.93
CA GLU A 136 7.13 -0.46 -4.13
C GLU A 136 7.96 0.12 -5.29
N LYS A 137 8.05 1.45 -5.39
CA LYS A 137 8.94 2.11 -6.36
C LYS A 137 10.39 1.73 -6.13
N VAL A 138 10.83 1.62 -4.88
CA VAL A 138 12.19 1.15 -4.55
C VAL A 138 12.42 -0.25 -5.11
N ALA A 139 11.50 -1.17 -4.82
CA ALA A 139 11.57 -2.56 -5.29
C ALA A 139 11.45 -2.69 -6.82
N TYR A 140 10.96 -1.65 -7.50
CA TYR A 140 10.75 -1.63 -8.95
C TYR A 140 11.94 -1.02 -9.70
N TYR A 141 12.43 0.15 -9.27
CA TYR A 141 13.49 0.87 -9.99
C TYR A 141 14.89 0.32 -9.72
N ILE A 142 15.17 -0.21 -8.52
CA ILE A 142 16.49 -0.81 -8.24
C ILE A 142 16.82 -1.94 -9.23
N PRO A 143 15.94 -2.96 -9.46
CA PRO A 143 16.21 -3.99 -10.45
C PRO A 143 16.48 -3.49 -11.87
N ILE A 144 15.80 -2.41 -12.30
CA ILE A 144 15.97 -1.82 -13.63
C ILE A 144 17.39 -1.28 -13.76
N ILE A 145 17.79 -0.40 -12.83
CA ILE A 145 19.15 0.16 -12.82
C ILE A 145 20.20 -0.95 -12.76
N LEU A 146 19.98 -2.00 -11.95
CA LEU A 146 20.90 -3.14 -11.86
C LEU A 146 20.98 -3.92 -13.18
N GLU A 147 19.87 -4.08 -13.90
CA GLU A 147 19.83 -4.74 -15.21
C GLU A 147 20.55 -3.91 -16.27
N ASP A 148 20.36 -2.59 -16.26
CA ASP A 148 21.04 -1.65 -17.16
C ASP A 148 22.57 -1.65 -16.93
N ILE A 149 23.00 -1.73 -15.67
CA ILE A 149 24.42 -1.92 -15.31
C ILE A 149 24.96 -3.25 -15.86
N ILE A 150 24.18 -4.34 -15.78
CA ILE A 150 24.61 -5.66 -16.29
C ILE A 150 24.67 -5.67 -17.82
N ASN A 151 23.74 -4.97 -18.48
CA ASN A 151 23.63 -4.89 -19.92
C ASN A 151 24.59 -3.88 -20.56
N ASP A 152 25.43 -3.22 -19.74
CA ASP A 152 26.42 -2.24 -20.19
C ASP A 152 25.76 -1.03 -20.89
N GLU A 153 24.55 -0.65 -20.46
CA GLU A 153 23.83 0.51 -21.03
C GLU A 153 24.47 1.84 -20.61
N TYR A 154 25.17 1.84 -19.48
CA TYR A 154 26.02 2.93 -19.05
C TYR A 154 27.43 2.71 -19.60
N GLU A 155 27.64 3.13 -20.85
CA GLU A 155 28.80 2.83 -21.73
C GLU A 155 30.22 3.06 -21.12
N ASP A 156 30.33 3.68 -19.95
CA ASP A 156 31.59 4.09 -19.32
C ASP A 156 31.91 3.36 -17.98
N ILE A 157 31.22 2.27 -17.65
CA ILE A 157 31.42 1.58 -16.35
C ILE A 157 32.29 0.33 -16.48
N ILE A 158 33.35 0.28 -15.67
CA ILE A 158 34.17 -0.93 -15.51
C ILE A 158 33.84 -1.58 -14.16
N LEU A 159 32.98 -2.59 -14.19
CA LEU A 159 32.59 -3.33 -12.98
C LEU A 159 33.76 -4.16 -12.43
N THR A 160 34.05 -3.99 -11.14
CA THR A 160 34.96 -4.89 -10.43
C THR A 160 34.25 -6.17 -10.00
N ASN A 161 35.00 -7.21 -9.63
CA ASN A 161 34.43 -8.42 -9.03
C ASN A 161 33.63 -8.13 -7.74
N GLN A 162 33.97 -7.04 -7.03
CA GLN A 162 33.23 -6.62 -5.83
C GLN A 162 31.88 -6.02 -6.20
N ASP A 163 31.81 -5.23 -7.28
CA ASP A 163 30.57 -4.62 -7.76
C ASP A 163 29.61 -5.68 -8.30
N GLN A 164 30.12 -6.66 -9.04
CA GLN A 164 29.33 -7.81 -9.48
C GLN A 164 28.77 -8.64 -8.33
N GLN A 165 29.50 -8.74 -7.22
CA GLN A 165 28.99 -9.43 -6.03
C GLN A 165 27.90 -8.59 -5.34
N LYS A 166 28.09 -7.27 -5.21
CA LYS A 166 27.06 -6.37 -4.66
C LYS A 166 25.76 -6.41 -5.45
N ILE A 167 25.82 -6.44 -6.78
CA ILE A 167 24.62 -6.57 -7.64
C ILE A 167 23.86 -7.85 -7.30
N LYS A 168 24.55 -8.98 -7.12
CA LYS A 168 23.92 -10.25 -6.71
C LYS A 168 23.33 -10.17 -5.31
N ASP A 169 24.02 -9.51 -4.39
CA ASP A 169 23.55 -9.33 -3.03
C ASP A 169 22.25 -8.49 -3.02
N PHE A 170 22.14 -7.42 -3.83
CA PHE A 170 20.89 -6.65 -3.98
C PHE A 170 19.71 -7.49 -4.48
N TYR A 171 19.92 -8.35 -5.49
CA TYR A 171 18.86 -9.26 -5.94
C TYR A 171 18.46 -10.26 -4.85
N HIS A 172 19.43 -10.76 -4.08
CA HIS A 172 19.17 -11.64 -2.96
C HIS A 172 18.35 -10.94 -1.87
N ASP A 173 18.71 -9.72 -1.51
CA ASP A 173 18.02 -8.93 -0.50
C ASP A 173 16.58 -8.62 -0.95
N LEU A 174 16.37 -8.24 -2.21
CA LEU A 174 15.03 -8.06 -2.77
C LEU A 174 14.17 -9.32 -2.68
N GLU A 175 14.74 -10.51 -2.86
CA GLU A 175 14.02 -11.77 -2.68
C GLU A 175 13.71 -12.09 -1.22
N LEU A 176 14.63 -11.75 -0.30
CA LEU A 176 14.42 -11.95 1.14
C LEU A 176 13.36 -10.99 1.67
N ILE A 177 13.42 -9.73 1.28
CA ILE A 177 12.47 -8.68 1.68
C ILE A 177 11.04 -9.11 1.35
N LYS A 178 10.79 -9.64 0.15
CA LYS A 178 9.46 -10.15 -0.26
C LYS A 178 8.87 -11.21 0.69
N LYS A 179 9.69 -11.90 1.49
CA LYS A 179 9.28 -12.95 2.42
C LYS A 179 9.06 -12.45 3.86
N LEU A 180 9.43 -11.21 4.16
CA LEU A 180 9.23 -10.60 5.48
C LEU A 180 7.77 -10.23 5.71
N ASP A 181 7.40 -9.93 6.95
CA ASP A 181 6.10 -9.32 7.27
C ASP A 181 6.05 -7.86 6.79
N PRO A 182 4.84 -7.29 6.59
CA PRO A 182 4.68 -5.98 5.98
C PRO A 182 5.42 -4.83 6.69
N GLU A 183 5.56 -4.86 8.02
CA GLU A 183 6.23 -3.80 8.76
C GLU A 183 7.74 -3.84 8.53
N ASN A 184 8.33 -5.04 8.61
CA ASN A 184 9.74 -5.24 8.31
C ASN A 184 10.06 -5.03 6.82
N GLN A 185 9.14 -5.36 5.91
CA GLN A 185 9.31 -5.08 4.48
C GLN A 185 9.56 -3.60 4.19
N LEU A 186 8.78 -2.70 4.80
CA LEU A 186 8.92 -1.26 4.57
C LEU A 186 10.28 -0.76 5.04
N LEU A 187 10.69 -1.16 6.25
CA LEU A 187 11.98 -0.76 6.83
C LEU A 187 13.16 -1.25 5.98
N GLU A 188 13.14 -2.51 5.55
CA GLU A 188 14.20 -3.07 4.74
C GLU A 188 14.23 -2.46 3.33
N LEU A 189 13.10 -2.08 2.75
CA LEU A 189 13.07 -1.34 1.48
C LEU A 189 13.66 0.07 1.63
N GLU A 190 13.40 0.76 2.74
CA GLU A 190 14.04 2.06 3.01
C GLU A 190 15.57 1.91 3.16
N LEU A 191 16.03 0.87 3.86
CA LEU A 191 17.46 0.58 4.00
C LEU A 191 18.09 0.23 2.64
N LEU A 192 17.43 -0.63 1.87
CA LEU A 192 17.87 -1.04 0.54
C LEU A 192 17.97 0.17 -0.40
N CYS A 193 17.02 1.11 -0.35
CA CYS A 193 17.06 2.34 -1.12
C CYS A 193 18.35 3.14 -0.85
N ASN A 194 18.69 3.30 0.44
CA ASN A 194 19.91 4.00 0.83
C ASN A 194 21.18 3.28 0.33
N GLN A 195 21.25 1.97 0.53
CA GLN A 195 22.39 1.16 0.10
C GLN A 195 22.57 1.15 -1.42
N ALA A 196 21.47 1.08 -2.17
CA ALA A 196 21.48 1.12 -3.63
C ALA A 196 21.92 2.49 -4.13
N LEU A 197 21.39 3.59 -3.59
CA LEU A 197 21.82 4.94 -3.93
C LEU A 197 23.30 5.18 -3.64
N ASP A 198 23.81 4.71 -2.50
CA ASP A 198 25.23 4.81 -2.16
C ASP A 198 26.10 4.02 -3.16
N PHE A 199 25.62 2.86 -3.61
CA PHE A 199 26.28 2.06 -4.63
C PHE A 199 26.26 2.73 -6.00
N PHE A 200 25.11 3.27 -6.42
CA PHE A 200 24.98 3.96 -7.71
C PHE A 200 25.81 5.24 -7.77
N ASN A 201 25.86 5.99 -6.68
CA ASN A 201 26.70 7.17 -6.55
C ASN A 201 28.20 6.81 -6.58
N ALA A 202 28.60 5.68 -5.99
CA ALA A 202 29.98 5.19 -6.08
C ALA A 202 30.39 4.75 -7.49
N LEU A 203 29.41 4.44 -8.35
CA LEU A 203 29.61 4.15 -9.77
C LEU A 203 29.45 5.39 -10.67
N ASP A 204 29.24 6.57 -10.08
CA ASP A 204 28.97 7.83 -10.79
C ASP A 204 27.81 7.71 -11.82
N LEU A 205 26.76 6.97 -11.45
CA LEU A 205 25.57 6.76 -12.28
C LEU A 205 24.62 7.96 -12.28
N ASP A 206 24.06 8.26 -13.45
CA ASP A 206 23.02 9.28 -13.64
C ASP A 206 21.89 8.72 -14.52
N SER A 207 20.68 8.64 -13.97
CA SER A 207 19.48 8.14 -14.66
C SER A 207 18.20 8.70 -14.05
N GLU A 208 17.12 8.72 -14.84
CA GLU A 208 15.80 9.19 -14.37
C GLU A 208 15.28 8.31 -13.22
N GLU A 209 15.60 7.02 -13.22
CA GLU A 209 15.27 6.07 -12.16
C GLU A 209 16.00 6.41 -10.84
N ILE A 210 17.26 6.83 -10.91
CA ILE A 210 18.04 7.26 -9.74
C ILE A 210 17.46 8.54 -9.15
N ASP A 211 17.05 9.49 -9.99
CA ASP A 211 16.38 10.73 -9.54
C ASP A 211 15.11 10.41 -8.72
N VAL A 212 14.30 9.46 -9.20
CA VAL A 212 13.11 9.01 -8.47
C VAL A 212 13.49 8.39 -7.12
N LEU A 213 14.54 7.56 -7.05
CA LEU A 213 15.01 6.98 -5.80
C LEU A 213 15.54 8.05 -4.82
N LEU A 214 16.24 9.07 -5.31
CA LEU A 214 16.72 10.20 -4.50
C LEU A 214 15.56 11.02 -3.90
N GLU A 215 14.49 11.24 -4.65
CA GLU A 215 13.27 11.86 -4.11
C GLU A 215 12.63 11.02 -3.01
N LEU A 216 12.54 9.69 -3.22
CA LEU A 216 12.01 8.76 -2.22
C LEU A 216 12.85 8.73 -0.94
N GLN A 217 14.18 8.74 -1.07
CA GLN A 217 15.08 8.83 0.08
C GLN A 217 14.83 10.11 0.89
N LYS A 218 14.61 11.25 0.22
CA LYS A 218 14.25 12.51 0.91
C LYS A 218 12.92 12.38 1.63
N GLU A 219 11.90 11.80 0.99
CA GLU A 219 10.59 11.56 1.60
C GLU A 219 10.70 10.71 2.88
N PHE A 220 11.43 9.59 2.83
CA PHE A 220 11.65 8.73 4.00
C PHE A 220 12.39 9.45 5.13
N ASN A 221 13.44 10.20 4.79
CA ASN A 221 14.21 10.97 5.77
C ASN A 221 13.41 12.10 6.41
N GLU A 222 12.54 12.78 5.66
CA GLU A 222 11.65 13.82 6.20
C GLU A 222 10.62 13.24 7.17
N LYS A 223 10.02 12.10 6.83
CA LYS A 223 9.10 11.38 7.71
C LYS A 223 9.78 10.97 9.02
N ASN A 224 10.96 10.37 8.93
CA ASN A 224 11.75 9.99 10.11
C ASN A 224 12.12 11.20 10.99
N LYS A 225 12.45 12.35 10.38
CA LYS A 225 12.71 13.59 11.12
C LYS A 225 11.46 14.15 11.82
N GLN A 226 10.29 14.06 11.19
CA GLN A 226 9.03 14.50 11.82
C GLN A 226 8.71 13.62 13.04
N ASP A 227 8.86 12.30 12.90
CA ASP A 227 8.64 11.36 14.01
C ASP A 227 9.63 11.60 15.15
N GLU A 228 10.91 11.83 14.84
CA GLU A 228 11.92 12.22 15.84
C GLU A 228 11.61 13.55 16.54
N GLN A 229 11.11 14.55 15.81
CA GLN A 229 10.78 15.86 16.38
C GLN A 229 9.58 15.78 17.32
N ILE A 230 8.55 15.00 16.96
CA ILE A 230 7.42 14.73 17.84
C ILE A 230 7.91 14.02 19.10
N PHE A 231 8.81 13.05 18.96
CA PHE A 231 9.36 12.31 20.09
C PHE A 231 10.20 13.20 21.02
N LYS A 232 11.14 13.98 20.47
CA LYS A 232 11.95 14.95 21.23
C LYS A 232 11.08 16.03 21.89
N GLY A 233 10.00 16.44 21.24
CA GLY A 233 9.00 17.36 21.79
C GLY A 233 8.26 16.76 23.00
N ALA A 234 7.89 15.48 22.92
CA ALA A 234 7.28 14.75 24.02
C ALA A 234 8.26 14.56 25.20
N GLU A 235 9.50 14.16 24.92
CA GLU A 235 10.57 14.01 25.92
C GLU A 235 10.80 15.32 26.67
N LYS A 236 11.01 16.43 25.94
CA LYS A 236 11.18 17.75 26.55
C LYS A 236 9.97 18.18 27.38
N TYR A 237 8.75 17.87 26.91
CA TYR A 237 7.53 18.17 27.66
C TYR A 237 7.48 17.42 29.00
N TYR A 238 7.88 16.14 29.02
CA TYR A 238 7.95 15.36 30.25
C TYR A 238 9.07 15.83 31.17
N ASP A 239 10.26 16.12 30.63
CA ASP A 239 11.38 16.66 31.39
C ASP A 239 11.03 18.00 32.06
N ASP A 240 10.43 18.93 31.31
CA ASP A 240 9.97 20.22 31.82
C ASP A 240 8.89 20.04 32.91
N MET A 241 8.02 19.04 32.76
CA MET A 241 6.98 18.72 33.75
C MET A 241 7.59 18.15 35.04
N ILE A 242 8.55 17.23 34.93
CA ILE A 242 9.25 16.64 36.07
C ILE A 242 10.08 17.70 36.80
N HIS A 243 10.76 18.59 36.06
CA HIS A 243 11.50 19.70 36.65
C HIS A 243 10.58 20.63 37.45
N LYS A 244 9.46 21.06 36.87
CA LYS A 244 8.46 21.90 37.55
C LYS A 244 7.84 21.22 38.76
N TYR A 245 7.64 19.89 38.70
CA TYR A 245 7.19 19.10 39.84
C TYR A 245 8.21 19.09 40.98
N GLN A 246 9.49 18.87 40.66
CA GLN A 246 10.59 18.89 41.62
C GLN A 246 10.79 20.27 42.26
N GLU A 247 10.58 21.35 41.49
CA GLU A 247 10.59 22.72 41.97
C GLU A 247 9.36 23.09 42.83
N GLY A 248 8.39 22.19 42.95
CA GLY A 248 7.19 22.39 43.76
C GLY A 248 6.17 23.32 43.12
N ASN A 249 6.13 23.42 41.78
CA ASN A 249 5.15 24.21 41.07
C ASN A 249 3.71 23.71 41.38
N PRO A 250 2.81 24.55 41.91
CA PRO A 250 1.49 24.13 42.40
C PRO A 250 0.60 23.52 41.32
N ASP A 251 0.63 24.08 40.12
CA ASP A 251 -0.21 23.65 39.00
C ASP A 251 0.26 22.29 38.47
N THR A 252 1.58 22.10 38.39
CA THR A 252 2.20 20.84 37.95
C THR A 252 2.03 19.73 38.99
N LEU A 253 2.10 20.07 40.29
CA LEU A 253 1.78 19.17 41.39
C LEU A 253 0.34 18.66 41.32
N ASN A 254 -0.63 19.55 41.05
CA ASN A 254 -2.04 19.17 40.92
C ASN A 254 -2.28 18.32 39.68
N LEU A 255 -1.60 18.63 38.57
CA LEU A 255 -1.66 17.85 37.33
C LEU A 255 -1.14 16.43 37.53
N ILE A 256 0.06 16.28 38.11
CA ILE A 256 0.66 14.96 38.38
C ILE A 256 -0.16 14.18 39.41
N LYS A 257 -0.68 14.83 40.45
CA LYS A 257 -1.61 14.19 41.40
C LYS A 257 -2.91 13.72 40.73
N GLY A 258 -3.42 14.49 39.77
CA GLY A 258 -4.58 14.10 38.96
C GLY A 258 -4.29 12.88 38.08
N MET A 259 -3.11 12.85 37.44
CA MET A 259 -2.65 11.70 36.65
C MET A 259 -2.44 10.46 37.52
N MET A 260 -1.75 10.59 38.65
CA MET A 260 -1.56 9.52 39.64
C MET A 260 -2.91 8.97 40.11
N LYS A 261 -3.86 9.85 40.49
CA LYS A 261 -5.21 9.43 40.91
C LYS A 261 -5.96 8.69 39.81
N THR A 262 -5.82 9.12 38.55
CA THR A 262 -6.45 8.47 37.39
C THR A 262 -5.84 7.10 37.12
N LEU A 263 -4.54 6.97 37.34
CA LEU A 263 -3.79 5.71 37.23
C LEU A 263 -3.98 4.80 38.46
N GLY A 264 -4.73 5.24 39.48
CA GLY A 264 -4.91 4.52 40.74
C GLY A 264 -3.64 4.50 41.62
N ILE A 265 -2.71 5.41 41.37
CA ILE A 265 -1.46 5.57 42.10
C ILE A 265 -1.69 6.52 43.29
N ASN A 266 -1.46 6.03 44.51
CA ASN A 266 -1.62 6.81 45.73
C ASN A 266 -0.24 7.20 46.30
N GLU A 267 0.07 8.49 46.26
CA GLU A 267 1.35 9.05 46.73
C GLU A 267 1.62 8.74 48.22
N GLU A 268 0.57 8.69 49.05
CA GLU A 268 0.73 8.38 50.48
C GLU A 268 1.00 6.88 50.73
N GLU A 269 0.52 5.99 49.86
CA GLU A 269 0.83 4.57 49.93
C GLU A 269 2.27 4.28 49.51
N LEU A 270 2.87 5.12 48.66
CA LEU A 270 4.26 4.96 48.22
C LEU A 270 5.28 5.43 49.26
N LYS A 271 4.89 6.32 50.19
CA LYS A 271 5.78 6.86 51.22
C LYS A 271 6.13 5.80 52.28
N GLY A 272 7.41 5.46 52.37
CA GLY A 272 7.94 4.54 53.39
C GLY A 272 7.92 3.06 53.01
N LYS A 273 7.51 2.70 51.78
CA LYS A 273 7.60 1.33 51.27
C LYS A 273 9.04 0.95 50.94
N SER A 274 9.37 -0.31 51.20
CA SER A 274 10.67 -0.88 50.82
C SER A 274 10.78 -1.06 49.30
N PRO A 275 12.00 -1.18 48.74
CA PRO A 275 12.20 -1.41 47.30
C PRO A 275 11.47 -2.64 46.75
N ALA A 276 11.29 -3.68 47.57
CA ALA A 276 10.54 -4.88 47.19
C ALA A 276 9.02 -4.62 47.09
N GLU A 277 8.46 -3.82 48.00
CA GLU A 277 7.04 -3.46 47.99
C GLU A 277 6.70 -2.46 46.87
N LEU A 278 7.66 -1.60 46.50
CA LEU A 278 7.55 -0.74 45.33
C LEU A 278 7.58 -1.55 44.03
N ASN A 279 8.44 -2.57 43.94
CA ASN A 279 8.48 -3.47 42.79
C ASN A 279 7.19 -4.29 42.63
N GLN A 280 6.61 -4.77 43.73
CA GLN A 280 5.31 -5.45 43.71
C GLN A 280 4.19 -4.50 43.23
N TYR A 281 4.23 -3.24 43.67
CA TYR A 281 3.27 -2.22 43.25
C TYR A 281 3.35 -1.91 41.75
N ILE A 282 4.57 -1.86 41.20
CA ILE A 282 4.80 -1.72 39.76
C ILE A 282 4.28 -2.94 39.00
N GLU A 283 4.47 -4.15 39.53
CA GLU A 283 3.95 -5.39 38.93
C GLU A 283 2.42 -5.44 38.91
N ASP A 284 1.78 -4.99 39.99
CA ASP A 284 0.32 -4.90 40.08
C ASP A 284 -0.24 -3.86 39.10
N LEU A 285 0.45 -2.72 38.91
CA LEU A 285 0.10 -1.72 37.90
C LEU A 285 0.30 -2.25 36.48
N CYS A 286 1.43 -2.90 36.20
CA CYS A 286 1.71 -3.56 34.92
C CYS A 286 0.60 -4.57 34.55
N THR A 287 0.19 -5.38 35.53
CA THR A 287 -0.88 -6.37 35.37
C THR A 287 -2.24 -5.71 35.13
N ARG A 288 -2.55 -4.62 35.84
CA ARG A 288 -3.83 -3.90 35.73
C ARG A 288 -4.00 -3.17 34.40
N PHE A 289 -2.91 -2.66 33.82
CA PHE A 289 -2.93 -1.97 32.54
C PHE A 289 -2.60 -2.89 31.34
N GLY A 290 -2.36 -4.19 31.58
CA GLY A 290 -2.05 -5.16 30.52
C GLY A 290 -0.70 -4.92 29.84
N VAL A 291 0.22 -4.22 30.49
CA VAL A 291 1.56 -3.91 29.98
C VAL A 291 2.57 -4.80 30.69
N SER A 292 3.38 -5.56 29.95
CA SER A 292 4.36 -6.44 30.59
C SER A 292 5.55 -5.65 31.16
N LYS A 293 6.04 -6.04 32.34
CA LYS A 293 7.23 -5.46 32.97
C LYS A 293 8.45 -5.47 32.02
N SER A 294 8.57 -6.51 31.20
CA SER A 294 9.62 -6.63 30.18
C SER A 294 9.48 -5.62 29.03
N GLN A 295 8.27 -5.16 28.70
CA GLN A 295 8.07 -4.05 27.74
C GLN A 295 8.49 -2.71 28.35
N ILE A 296 8.18 -2.47 29.64
CA ILE A 296 8.62 -1.25 30.35
C ILE A 296 10.13 -1.24 30.55
N GLU A 297 10.74 -2.36 30.95
CA GLU A 297 12.19 -2.49 31.08
C GLU A 297 12.91 -2.37 29.72
N LYS A 298 12.32 -2.87 28.63
CA LYS A 298 12.85 -2.66 27.27
C LYS A 298 12.76 -1.20 26.84
N LEU A 299 11.67 -0.49 27.17
CA LEU A 299 11.52 0.95 26.92
C LEU A 299 12.55 1.73 27.75
N SER A 300 12.65 1.50 29.06
CA SER A 300 13.64 2.14 29.94
C SER A 300 15.08 1.92 29.47
N LYS A 301 15.45 0.70 29.07
CA LYS A 301 16.78 0.42 28.48
C LYS A 301 17.00 1.08 27.12
N LYS A 302 15.95 1.27 26.32
CA LYS A 302 16.04 1.96 25.02
C LYS A 302 16.17 3.48 25.19
N PHE A 303 15.77 4.02 26.35
CA PHE A 303 15.78 5.45 26.67
C PHE A 303 16.85 5.88 27.70
N ASN A 304 17.76 4.98 28.13
CA ASN A 304 18.86 5.30 29.07
C ASN A 304 18.43 6.14 30.31
N LEU A 305 17.30 5.79 30.93
CA LEU A 305 16.95 6.22 32.29
C LEU A 305 17.59 5.32 33.34
#